data_AF-A0A949ABH5-F1
#
_entry.id   AF-A0A949ABH5-F1
#
_cell.length_a   1.000
_cell.length_b   1.000
_cell.length_c   1.000
_cell.angle_alpha   90.00
_cell.angle_beta   90.00
_cell.angle_gamma   90.00
#
_symmetry.space_group_name_H-M   'P 1'
#
loop_
_entity.id
_entity.type
_entity.pdbx_description
1 polymer ?
#
loop_
_entity_poly.entity_id
_entity_poly.type
_entity_poly.pdbx_seq_one_letter_code
_entity_poly.pdbx_strand_id
1 'polypeptide(L)'
;MAVTANELDQIKSILNGKKLHISRQKIAASLAMLDESQEIFPQPQQKALLVQLLHLYENSKKKVVIQLEELGEKELPLTVVMGVLAEDWTGMANSILGIIHQKHGNVLFIKGFTLTCQERKLGVVLLSFLIQTAEDYSRFLKDKNNLLAALKEASQGTLGKTLLLEDETIKFEIYNQTINTIKRMYRGPDIEEIIGENGETLKFFSSRSREYLQERKLTDLAGMVIDNYKFQTQIRDGQADKKIRIKNFETLDEHLTGITFGCWEENFSVENFLKTLDFIVPGHIIKHHKSFVSSEKILIYRIEIVDSHNLPLNPDAIKSIESSLEKLISTSVDEKFSQIKSVGGYEHYARAIIPFLMEELKVTGINQVFMSVEKKTEFVMQLKLILVSRQSKKNILNKLIRLLESRNGIEILSVIPPRLYQNRIEINIMNLKIVLTEFISIAAIFQTIKNILKSLYGQVRDFDEGLRDSDMRSLMDLTAEVRALNPLLIKEIYYNFDEIYRLETPPKIMAEIMKLVFETIKAAKKQEMDRVIVKYKHIRHELKNEFIKTIFVISYVKEKKIISKFINNLHDIEVYFTRIEWEQRFYLILIFKKDNQALPEDEIKKIKTEVLDKFLKNALIIDATQQSVDEEC
;
A
#
# COMPACT_ATOMS: atom_id res chain seq x y z
N MET A 1 -60.09 -19.85 16.80
CA MET A 1 -61.07 -20.99 16.80
C MET A 1 -61.07 -21.57 18.20
N ALA A 2 -62.20 -21.99 18.77
CA ALA A 2 -62.16 -22.57 20.12
C ALA A 2 -61.32 -23.87 20.12
N VAL A 3 -60.15 -23.86 20.74
CA VAL A 3 -59.26 -25.02 20.86
C VAL A 3 -60.02 -26.16 21.53
N THR A 4 -60.07 -27.32 20.88
CA THR A 4 -60.85 -28.45 21.41
C THR A 4 -60.15 -29.09 22.62
N ALA A 5 -60.92 -29.64 23.57
CA ALA A 5 -60.34 -30.32 24.74
C ALA A 5 -59.40 -31.48 24.35
N ASN A 6 -59.68 -32.14 23.22
CA ASN A 6 -58.85 -33.22 22.67
C ASN A 6 -57.49 -32.71 22.16
N GLU A 7 -57.47 -31.55 21.52
CA GLU A 7 -56.23 -30.92 21.02
C GLU A 7 -55.33 -30.44 22.18
N LEU A 8 -55.93 -29.90 23.24
CA LEU A 8 -55.19 -29.56 24.47
C LEU A 8 -54.55 -30.79 25.13
N ASP A 9 -55.22 -31.94 25.09
CA ASP A 9 -54.70 -33.18 25.65
C ASP A 9 -53.59 -33.80 24.83
N GLN A 10 -53.68 -33.72 23.50
CA GLN A 10 -52.60 -34.12 22.61
C GLN A 10 -51.36 -33.24 22.80
N ILE A 11 -51.52 -31.91 22.87
CA ILE A 11 -50.42 -30.97 23.11
C ILE A 11 -49.79 -31.23 24.48
N LYS A 12 -50.61 -31.44 25.51
CA LYS A 12 -50.13 -31.76 26.86
C LYS A 12 -49.34 -33.07 26.89
N SER A 13 -49.79 -34.09 26.16
CA SER A 13 -49.07 -35.37 26.02
C SER A 13 -47.69 -35.17 25.36
N ILE A 14 -47.62 -34.40 24.27
CA ILE A 14 -46.37 -34.07 23.59
C ILE A 14 -45.41 -33.30 24.50
N LEU A 15 -45.92 -32.31 25.26
CA LEU A 15 -45.13 -31.52 26.20
C LEU A 15 -44.59 -32.37 27.35
N ASN A 16 -45.41 -33.28 27.89
CA ASN A 16 -44.97 -34.24 28.91
C ASN A 16 -43.85 -35.15 28.38
N GLY A 17 -43.94 -35.60 27.12
CA GLY A 17 -42.88 -36.35 26.45
C GLY A 17 -41.55 -35.58 26.34
N LYS A 18 -41.61 -34.24 26.29
CA LYS A 18 -40.45 -33.33 26.32
C LYS A 18 -40.02 -32.94 27.75
N LYS A 19 -40.56 -33.60 28.78
CA LYS A 19 -40.33 -33.31 30.22
C LYS A 19 -40.78 -31.90 30.63
N LEU A 20 -41.73 -31.29 29.91
CA LEU A 20 -42.30 -30.00 30.22
C LEU A 20 -43.74 -30.17 30.73
N HIS A 21 -43.94 -29.96 32.03
CA HIS A 21 -45.25 -30.05 32.65
C HIS A 21 -45.93 -28.69 32.71
N ILE A 22 -46.77 -28.40 31.72
CA ILE A 22 -47.53 -27.16 31.61
C ILE A 22 -49.01 -27.44 31.88
N SER A 23 -49.68 -26.57 32.64
CA SER A 23 -51.11 -26.73 32.94
C SER A 23 -51.96 -26.50 31.68
N ARG A 24 -53.13 -27.16 31.61
CA ARG A 24 -54.06 -26.98 30.47
C ARG A 24 -54.45 -25.51 30.26
N GLN A 25 -54.67 -24.76 31.35
CA GLN A 25 -54.99 -23.33 31.29
C GLN A 25 -53.87 -22.51 30.63
N LYS A 26 -52.60 -22.79 30.98
CA LYS A 26 -51.46 -22.07 30.40
C LYS A 26 -51.24 -22.44 28.93
N ILE A 27 -51.47 -23.71 28.54
CA ILE A 27 -51.47 -24.13 27.13
C ILE A 27 -52.57 -23.39 26.35
N ALA A 28 -53.80 -23.37 26.87
CA ALA A 28 -54.91 -22.68 26.23
C ALA A 28 -54.66 -21.16 26.07
N ALA A 29 -54.11 -20.51 27.10
CA ALA A 29 -53.74 -19.09 27.02
C ALA A 29 -52.66 -18.83 25.96
N SER A 30 -51.64 -19.68 25.86
CA SER A 30 -50.60 -19.56 24.83
C SER A 30 -51.13 -19.83 23.41
N LEU A 31 -52.10 -20.75 23.26
CA LEU A 31 -52.74 -21.01 21.97
C LEU A 31 -53.67 -19.87 21.55
N ALA A 32 -54.34 -19.20 22.49
CA ALA A 32 -55.13 -18.01 22.18
C ALA A 32 -54.28 -16.89 21.57
N MET A 33 -53.06 -16.67 22.10
CA MET A 33 -52.11 -15.71 21.51
C MET A 33 -51.64 -16.13 20.10
N LEU A 34 -51.54 -17.44 19.84
CA LEU A 34 -51.23 -17.95 18.50
C LEU A 34 -52.40 -17.76 17.53
N ASP A 35 -53.63 -17.95 18.00
CA ASP A 35 -54.84 -17.73 17.20
C ASP A 35 -54.97 -16.26 16.78
N GLU A 36 -54.71 -15.30 17.68
CA GLU A 36 -54.65 -13.87 17.36
C GLU A 36 -53.62 -13.57 16.26
N SER A 37 -52.45 -14.23 16.28
CA SER A 37 -51.44 -14.05 15.21
C SER A 37 -51.90 -14.56 13.84
N GLN A 38 -52.85 -15.50 13.80
CA GLN A 38 -53.43 -16.01 12.55
C GLN A 38 -54.50 -15.07 11.97
N GLU A 39 -54.99 -14.07 12.71
CA GLU A 39 -55.97 -13.10 12.20
C GLU A 39 -55.40 -12.22 11.08
N ILE A 40 -54.08 -11.99 11.07
CA ILE A 40 -53.37 -11.21 10.04
C ILE A 40 -53.53 -11.85 8.65
N PHE A 41 -53.43 -13.18 8.58
CA PHE A 41 -53.65 -13.93 7.34
C PHE A 41 -54.45 -15.19 7.68
N PRO A 42 -55.80 -15.13 7.67
CA PRO A 42 -56.59 -16.21 8.23
C PRO A 42 -56.52 -17.50 7.41
N GLN A 43 -56.66 -18.65 8.09
CA GLN A 43 -56.48 -19.98 7.50
C GLN A 43 -57.35 -20.25 6.25
N PRO A 44 -58.63 -19.84 6.18
CA PRO A 44 -59.43 -20.00 4.96
C PRO A 44 -58.79 -19.29 3.75
N GLN A 45 -58.27 -18.08 3.93
CA GLN A 45 -57.60 -17.30 2.90
C GLN A 45 -56.26 -17.94 2.52
N GLN A 46 -55.49 -18.44 3.49
CA GLN A 46 -54.25 -19.21 3.20
C GLN A 46 -54.55 -20.43 2.32
N LYS A 47 -55.62 -21.18 2.63
CA LYS A 47 -56.03 -22.37 1.86
C LYS A 47 -56.53 -22.00 0.47
N ALA A 48 -57.32 -20.92 0.35
CA ALA A 48 -57.79 -20.43 -0.95
C ALA A 48 -56.63 -20.05 -1.87
N LEU A 49 -55.67 -19.29 -1.35
CA LEU A 49 -54.47 -18.89 -2.09
C LEU A 49 -53.64 -20.11 -2.50
N LEU A 50 -53.47 -21.09 -1.61
CA LEU A 50 -52.77 -22.34 -1.93
C LEU A 50 -53.44 -23.11 -3.09
N VAL A 51 -54.76 -23.27 -3.03
CA VAL A 51 -55.52 -23.95 -4.10
C VAL A 51 -55.34 -23.23 -5.42
N GLN A 52 -55.37 -21.90 -5.42
CA GLN A 52 -55.15 -21.09 -6.62
C GLN A 52 -53.73 -21.25 -7.18
N LEU A 53 -52.69 -21.25 -6.33
CA LEU A 53 -51.31 -21.50 -6.76
C LEU A 53 -51.16 -22.88 -7.41
N LEU A 54 -51.71 -23.92 -6.79
CA LEU A 54 -51.66 -25.29 -7.31
C LEU A 54 -52.40 -25.41 -8.64
N HIS A 55 -53.62 -24.88 -8.72
CA HIS A 55 -54.42 -24.87 -9.94
C HIS A 55 -53.68 -24.18 -11.10
N LEU A 56 -53.03 -23.04 -10.83
CA LEU A 56 -52.23 -22.33 -11.83
C LEU A 56 -50.95 -23.07 -12.20
N TYR A 57 -50.31 -23.77 -11.27
CA TYR A 57 -49.11 -24.54 -11.55
C TYR A 57 -49.42 -25.76 -12.43
N GLU A 58 -50.50 -26.48 -12.14
CA GLU A 58 -50.91 -27.65 -12.92
C GLU A 58 -51.38 -27.26 -14.33
N ASN A 59 -52.10 -26.13 -14.45
CA ASN A 59 -52.63 -25.67 -15.73
C ASN A 59 -51.67 -24.78 -16.53
N SER A 60 -50.50 -24.43 -15.98
CA SER A 60 -49.49 -23.64 -16.68
C SER A 60 -48.19 -24.41 -16.82
N LYS A 61 -47.50 -24.27 -17.96
CA LYS A 61 -46.13 -24.80 -18.12
C LYS A 61 -45.08 -23.97 -17.37
N LYS A 62 -45.47 -23.18 -16.36
CA LYS A 62 -44.58 -22.25 -15.66
C LYS A 62 -43.87 -22.99 -14.54
N LYS A 63 -42.55 -22.78 -14.43
CA LYS A 63 -41.72 -23.33 -13.34
C LYS A 63 -41.96 -22.64 -11.99
N VAL A 64 -42.56 -21.45 -12.00
CA VAL A 64 -42.84 -20.63 -10.81
C VAL A 64 -44.20 -19.96 -10.99
N VAL A 65 -45.01 -20.01 -9.95
CA VAL A 65 -46.31 -19.33 -9.85
C VAL A 65 -46.27 -18.41 -8.63
N ILE A 66 -46.65 -17.15 -8.83
CA ILE A 66 -46.71 -16.13 -7.79
C ILE A 66 -48.08 -15.47 -7.86
N GLN A 67 -48.71 -15.27 -6.70
CA GLN A 67 -49.94 -14.51 -6.54
C GLN A 67 -49.78 -13.46 -5.44
N LEU A 68 -50.36 -12.29 -5.68
CA LEU A 68 -50.36 -11.14 -4.79
C LEU A 68 -51.80 -10.64 -4.65
N GLU A 69 -52.29 -10.57 -3.43
CA GLU A 69 -53.67 -10.19 -3.12
C GLU A 69 -53.69 -9.15 -1.98
N GLU A 70 -54.67 -8.28 -2.01
CA GLU A 70 -54.94 -7.31 -0.95
C GLU A 70 -55.98 -7.93 0.01
N LEU A 71 -55.71 -7.93 1.31
CA LEU A 71 -56.54 -8.57 2.31
C LEU A 71 -57.23 -7.50 3.17
N GLY A 72 -58.56 -7.52 3.20
CA GLY A 72 -59.41 -6.57 3.94
C GLY A 72 -60.08 -5.51 3.06
N GLU A 73 -60.59 -4.45 3.70
CA GLU A 73 -61.10 -3.26 3.01
C GLU A 73 -59.94 -2.48 2.39
N LYS A 74 -60.17 -1.79 1.25
CA LYS A 74 -59.14 -1.02 0.52
C LYS A 74 -58.82 0.31 1.20
N GLU A 75 -58.56 0.26 2.49
CA GLU A 75 -58.20 1.38 3.34
C GLU A 75 -56.83 1.12 3.98
N LEU A 76 -56.08 2.19 4.25
CA LEU A 76 -54.77 2.10 4.88
C LEU A 76 -54.92 2.06 6.41
N PRO A 77 -54.12 1.26 7.12
CA PRO A 77 -53.03 0.41 6.61
C PRO A 77 -53.53 -0.89 5.95
N LEU A 78 -52.96 -1.22 4.79
CA LEU A 78 -53.39 -2.33 3.95
C LEU A 78 -52.48 -3.55 4.12
N THR A 79 -53.07 -4.72 4.36
CA THR A 79 -52.31 -5.98 4.37
C THR A 79 -52.26 -6.56 2.96
N VAL A 80 -51.05 -6.77 2.45
CA VAL A 80 -50.82 -7.47 1.19
C VAL A 80 -50.35 -8.88 1.51
N VAL A 81 -51.04 -9.88 0.95
CA VAL A 81 -50.66 -11.29 1.04
C VAL A 81 -50.08 -11.76 -0.27
N MET A 82 -49.16 -12.71 -0.15
CA MET A 82 -48.45 -13.29 -1.28
C MET A 82 -48.29 -14.78 -1.12
N GLY A 83 -48.43 -15.47 -2.24
CA GLY A 83 -48.18 -16.88 -2.36
C GLY A 83 -47.18 -17.14 -3.48
N VAL A 84 -46.15 -17.93 -3.19
CA VAL A 84 -45.13 -18.34 -4.14
C VAL A 84 -45.03 -19.85 -4.15
N LEU A 85 -45.07 -20.44 -5.35
CA LEU A 85 -44.93 -21.87 -5.57
C LEU A 85 -43.91 -22.14 -6.68
N ALA A 86 -42.91 -22.98 -6.38
CA ALA A 86 -41.83 -23.37 -7.30
C ALA A 86 -41.27 -24.75 -6.94
N GLU A 87 -40.35 -25.29 -7.74
CA GLU A 87 -39.54 -26.45 -7.34
C GLU A 87 -38.71 -26.10 -6.09
N ASP A 88 -38.75 -26.98 -5.08
CA ASP A 88 -38.11 -26.74 -3.78
C ASP A 88 -36.59 -26.74 -3.92
N TRP A 89 -35.93 -25.79 -3.26
CA TRP A 89 -34.48 -25.72 -3.17
C TRP A 89 -34.03 -25.05 -1.87
N THR A 90 -32.82 -25.41 -1.41
CA THR A 90 -32.24 -24.91 -0.16
C THR A 90 -32.00 -23.40 -0.24
N GLY A 91 -32.88 -22.62 0.40
CA GLY A 91 -32.79 -21.16 0.43
C GLY A 91 -33.97 -20.42 -0.18
N MET A 92 -34.92 -21.12 -0.81
CA MET A 92 -36.09 -20.52 -1.47
C MET A 92 -36.82 -19.51 -0.58
N ALA A 93 -37.22 -19.93 0.63
CA ALA A 93 -37.91 -19.07 1.57
C ALA A 93 -37.07 -17.86 2.00
N ASN A 94 -35.76 -18.04 2.16
CA ASN A 94 -34.84 -16.98 2.57
C ASN A 94 -34.67 -15.93 1.48
N SER A 95 -34.54 -16.34 0.21
CA SER A 95 -34.46 -15.43 -0.92
C SER A 95 -35.75 -14.63 -1.13
N ILE A 96 -36.91 -15.27 -1.00
CA ILE A 96 -38.20 -14.58 -1.09
C ILE A 96 -38.35 -13.58 0.05
N LEU A 97 -38.06 -13.98 1.29
CA LEU A 97 -38.11 -13.10 2.45
C LEU A 97 -37.15 -11.90 2.31
N GLY A 98 -35.93 -12.14 1.83
CA GLY A 98 -34.92 -11.10 1.62
C GLY A 98 -35.37 -10.01 0.64
N ILE A 99 -36.02 -10.38 -0.48
CA ILE A 99 -36.58 -9.41 -1.44
C ILE A 99 -37.64 -8.54 -0.79
N ILE A 100 -38.50 -9.13 0.05
CA ILE A 100 -39.57 -8.40 0.71
C ILE A 100 -39.03 -7.47 1.79
N HIS A 101 -38.08 -7.94 2.61
CA HIS A 101 -37.41 -7.09 3.59
C HIS A 101 -36.75 -5.87 2.94
N GLN A 102 -36.08 -6.05 1.80
CA GLN A 102 -35.42 -4.94 1.11
C GLN A 102 -36.41 -3.90 0.56
N LYS A 103 -37.58 -4.32 0.07
CA LYS A 103 -38.52 -3.44 -0.64
C LYS A 103 -39.66 -2.89 0.22
N HIS A 104 -40.13 -3.66 1.21
CA HIS A 104 -41.35 -3.38 1.96
C HIS A 104 -41.19 -3.55 3.48
N GLY A 105 -39.98 -3.84 3.97
CA GLY A 105 -39.69 -3.88 5.41
C GLY A 105 -40.23 -5.14 6.10
N ASN A 106 -40.80 -4.97 7.29
CA ASN A 106 -41.15 -6.08 8.18
C ASN A 106 -42.29 -6.95 7.61
N VAL A 107 -42.06 -8.26 7.59
CA VAL A 107 -43.07 -9.27 7.27
C VAL A 107 -43.93 -9.57 8.50
N LEU A 108 -45.25 -9.51 8.34
CA LEU A 108 -46.20 -9.77 9.43
C LEU A 108 -46.49 -11.26 9.62
N PHE A 109 -46.45 -12.02 8.52
CA PHE A 109 -46.71 -13.46 8.52
C PHE A 109 -45.83 -14.15 7.49
N ILE A 110 -45.28 -15.31 7.83
CA ILE A 110 -44.64 -16.21 6.87
C ILE A 110 -44.97 -17.66 7.21
N LYS A 111 -45.30 -18.44 6.19
CA LYS A 111 -45.53 -19.88 6.28
C LYS A 111 -44.92 -20.56 5.08
N GLY A 112 -43.87 -21.34 5.35
CA GLY A 112 -43.19 -22.17 4.37
C GLY A 112 -43.48 -23.65 4.61
N PHE A 113 -43.75 -24.40 3.55
CA PHE A 113 -43.84 -25.86 3.61
C PHE A 113 -43.55 -26.46 2.23
N THR A 114 -43.28 -27.76 2.20
CA THR A 114 -43.07 -28.49 0.95
C THR A 114 -44.24 -29.43 0.70
N LEU A 115 -44.51 -29.69 -0.58
CA LEU A 115 -45.52 -30.64 -1.02
C LEU A 115 -45.00 -31.41 -2.23
N THR A 116 -45.48 -32.64 -2.41
CA THR A 116 -45.13 -33.45 -3.57
C THR A 116 -46.28 -33.40 -4.56
N CYS A 117 -46.04 -32.92 -5.77
CA CYS A 117 -47.00 -32.92 -6.87
C CYS A 117 -46.34 -33.46 -8.13
N GLN A 118 -46.95 -34.45 -8.78
CA GLN A 118 -46.43 -35.09 -10.01
C GLN A 118 -44.96 -35.52 -9.89
N GLU A 119 -44.62 -36.21 -8.80
CA GLU A 119 -43.25 -36.69 -8.46
C GLU A 119 -42.20 -35.58 -8.23
N ARG A 120 -42.59 -34.30 -8.28
CA ARG A 120 -41.72 -33.16 -7.96
C ARG A 120 -41.97 -32.66 -6.56
N LYS A 121 -40.89 -32.33 -5.86
CA LYS A 121 -40.95 -31.63 -4.58
C LYS A 121 -41.10 -30.13 -4.84
N LEU A 122 -42.22 -29.57 -4.44
CA LEU A 122 -42.52 -28.14 -4.58
C LEU A 122 -42.39 -27.45 -3.24
N GLY A 123 -41.80 -26.26 -3.25
CA GLY A 123 -41.76 -25.34 -2.14
C GLY A 123 -42.92 -24.35 -2.24
N VAL A 124 -43.64 -24.15 -1.15
CA VAL A 124 -44.66 -23.12 -1.03
C VAL A 124 -44.25 -22.14 0.06
N VAL A 125 -44.29 -20.85 -0.27
CA VAL A 125 -44.08 -19.75 0.67
C VAL A 125 -45.28 -18.83 0.61
N LEU A 126 -46.00 -18.74 1.71
CA LEU A 126 -47.05 -17.76 1.94
C LEU A 126 -46.48 -16.67 2.84
N LEU A 127 -46.66 -15.40 2.49
CA LEU A 127 -46.31 -14.30 3.39
C LEU A 127 -47.33 -13.17 3.37
N SER A 128 -47.26 -12.29 4.37
CA SER A 128 -47.96 -11.02 4.36
C SER A 128 -47.06 -9.87 4.85
N PHE A 129 -47.30 -8.68 4.34
CA PHE A 129 -46.63 -7.45 4.76
C PHE A 129 -47.61 -6.28 4.76
N LEU A 130 -47.28 -5.22 5.49
CA LEU A 130 -48.16 -4.06 5.69
C LEU A 130 -47.73 -2.90 4.81
N ILE A 131 -48.70 -2.22 4.20
CA ILE A 131 -48.51 -0.92 3.56
C ILE A 131 -49.22 0.12 4.42
N GLN A 132 -48.46 1.04 5.02
CA GLN A 132 -49.01 1.99 5.99
C GLN A 132 -49.47 3.31 5.35
N THR A 133 -48.80 3.77 4.29
CA THR A 133 -49.03 5.10 3.71
C THR A 133 -49.49 5.05 2.25
N ALA A 134 -50.16 6.12 1.80
CA ALA A 134 -50.58 6.25 0.41
C ALA A 134 -49.40 6.37 -0.56
N GLU A 135 -48.27 6.91 -0.08
CA GLU A 135 -47.03 7.00 -0.84
C GLU A 135 -46.43 5.60 -1.04
N ASP A 136 -46.34 4.79 0.01
CA ASP A 136 -45.87 3.40 -0.06
C ASP A 136 -46.74 2.56 -0.96
N TYR A 137 -48.07 2.74 -0.89
CA TYR A 137 -49.01 2.06 -1.78
C TYR A 137 -48.80 2.45 -3.24
N SER A 138 -48.60 3.74 -3.52
CA SER A 138 -48.31 4.25 -4.86
C SER A 138 -46.99 3.71 -5.40
N ARG A 139 -45.95 3.61 -4.55
CA ARG A 139 -44.66 3.01 -4.91
C ARG A 139 -44.80 1.50 -5.16
N PHE A 140 -45.54 0.79 -4.32
CA PHE A 140 -45.84 -0.63 -4.49
C PHE A 140 -46.53 -0.90 -5.83
N LEU A 141 -47.58 -0.14 -6.18
CA LEU A 141 -48.27 -0.33 -7.46
C LEU A 141 -47.36 -0.10 -8.67
N LYS A 142 -46.49 0.93 -8.61
CA LYS A 142 -45.51 1.21 -9.68
C LYS A 142 -44.46 0.10 -9.80
N ASP A 143 -44.01 -0.47 -8.68
CA ASP A 143 -42.91 -1.45 -8.64
C ASP A 143 -43.40 -2.91 -8.66
N LYS A 144 -44.72 -3.16 -8.63
CA LYS A 144 -45.34 -4.49 -8.54
C LYS A 144 -44.79 -5.49 -9.56
N ASN A 145 -44.62 -5.06 -10.81
CA ASN A 145 -44.12 -5.93 -11.88
C ASN A 145 -42.63 -6.29 -11.66
N ASN A 146 -41.82 -5.34 -11.19
CA ASN A 146 -40.42 -5.58 -10.88
C ASN A 146 -40.28 -6.50 -9.67
N LEU A 147 -41.14 -6.32 -8.65
CA LEU A 147 -41.22 -7.21 -7.50
C LEU A 147 -41.54 -8.64 -7.94
N LEU A 148 -42.57 -8.83 -8.78
CA LEU A 148 -42.93 -10.14 -9.32
C LEU A 148 -41.80 -10.78 -10.12
N ALA A 149 -41.06 -9.99 -10.92
CA ALA A 149 -39.90 -10.48 -11.66
C ALA A 149 -38.77 -10.93 -10.72
N ALA A 150 -38.41 -10.10 -9.73
CA ALA A 150 -37.38 -10.40 -8.75
C ALA A 150 -37.72 -11.67 -7.95
N LEU A 151 -38.97 -11.79 -7.49
CA LEU A 151 -39.44 -12.98 -6.78
C LEU A 151 -39.41 -14.22 -7.65
N LYS A 152 -39.77 -14.10 -8.93
CA LYS A 152 -39.71 -15.23 -9.87
C LYS A 152 -38.29 -15.73 -10.04
N GLU A 153 -37.33 -14.81 -10.16
CA GLU A 153 -35.91 -15.18 -10.23
C GLU A 153 -35.43 -15.79 -8.92
N ALA A 154 -35.70 -15.17 -7.77
CA ALA A 154 -35.31 -15.70 -6.46
C ALA A 154 -35.90 -17.08 -6.17
N SER A 155 -37.11 -17.36 -6.64
CA SER A 155 -37.76 -18.65 -6.41
C SER A 155 -37.12 -19.80 -7.17
N GLN A 156 -36.32 -19.53 -8.20
CA GLN A 156 -35.62 -20.55 -8.98
C GLN A 156 -34.23 -20.80 -8.40
N GLY A 157 -34.05 -21.99 -7.82
CA GLY A 157 -32.77 -22.44 -7.29
C GLY A 157 -31.74 -22.62 -8.39
N THR A 158 -30.53 -22.14 -8.12
CA THR A 158 -29.33 -22.49 -8.87
C THR A 158 -28.25 -22.84 -7.87
N LEU A 159 -27.27 -23.67 -8.28
CA LEU A 159 -26.14 -24.02 -7.43
C LEU A 159 -25.44 -22.76 -6.87
N GLY A 160 -25.25 -21.74 -7.71
CA GLY A 160 -24.64 -20.48 -7.30
C GLY A 160 -25.44 -19.72 -6.23
N LYS A 161 -26.78 -19.72 -6.29
CA LYS A 161 -27.61 -19.06 -5.26
C LYS A 161 -27.53 -19.77 -3.91
N THR A 162 -27.53 -21.11 -3.92
CA THR A 162 -27.37 -21.89 -2.69
C THR A 162 -26.01 -21.60 -2.04
N LEU A 163 -24.93 -21.59 -2.81
CA LEU A 163 -23.59 -21.27 -2.31
C LEU A 163 -23.53 -19.85 -1.70
N LEU A 164 -24.10 -18.84 -2.37
CA LEU A 164 -24.14 -17.46 -1.84
C LEU A 164 -24.89 -17.36 -0.50
N LEU A 165 -26.01 -18.07 -0.35
CA LEU A 165 -26.76 -18.05 0.91
C LEU A 165 -26.04 -18.80 2.03
N GLU A 166 -25.41 -19.93 1.72
CA GLU A 166 -24.55 -20.65 2.68
C GLU A 166 -23.38 -19.77 3.12
N ASP A 167 -22.75 -19.06 2.17
CA ASP A 167 -21.64 -18.16 2.45
C ASP A 167 -22.01 -17.06 3.44
N GLU A 168 -23.13 -16.38 3.19
CA GLU A 168 -23.62 -15.32 4.08
C GLU A 168 -24.08 -15.85 5.44
N THR A 169 -24.72 -17.02 5.48
CA THR A 169 -25.17 -17.64 6.73
C THR A 169 -23.98 -17.94 7.65
N ILE A 170 -22.92 -18.52 7.09
CA ILE A 170 -21.70 -18.85 7.84
C ILE A 170 -20.96 -17.58 8.28
N LYS A 171 -20.84 -16.59 7.40
CA LYS A 171 -20.27 -15.28 7.77
C LYS A 171 -21.03 -14.64 8.94
N PHE A 172 -22.35 -14.70 8.92
CA PHE A 172 -23.19 -14.15 9.97
C PHE A 172 -23.00 -14.89 11.30
N GLU A 173 -22.83 -16.21 11.28
CA GLU A 173 -22.50 -16.99 12.47
C GLU A 173 -21.15 -16.54 13.07
N ILE A 174 -20.10 -16.48 12.25
CA ILE A 174 -18.75 -16.06 12.68
C ILE A 174 -18.77 -14.62 13.19
N TYR A 175 -19.54 -13.73 12.55
CA TYR A 175 -19.75 -12.35 12.97
C TYR A 175 -20.29 -12.28 14.40
N ASN A 176 -21.37 -13.00 14.68
CA ASN A 176 -21.99 -13.01 16.02
C ASN A 176 -21.06 -13.61 17.09
N GLN A 177 -20.36 -14.70 16.76
CA GLN A 177 -19.36 -15.30 17.66
C GLN A 177 -18.19 -14.34 17.92
N THR A 178 -17.79 -13.57 16.91
CA THR A 178 -16.74 -12.55 17.03
C THR A 178 -17.19 -11.38 17.90
N ILE A 179 -18.42 -10.87 17.74
CA ILE A 179 -19.00 -9.85 18.64
C ILE A 179 -18.95 -10.31 20.09
N ASN A 180 -19.39 -11.54 20.37
CA ASN A 180 -19.37 -12.09 21.73
C ASN A 180 -17.95 -12.24 22.29
N THR A 181 -16.96 -12.43 21.41
CA THR A 181 -15.54 -12.48 21.78
C THR A 181 -14.98 -11.09 22.04
N ILE A 182 -15.33 -10.09 21.22
CA ILE A 182 -14.98 -8.67 21.44
C ILE A 182 -15.55 -8.18 22.77
N LYS A 183 -16.83 -8.44 23.07
CA LYS A 183 -17.47 -8.07 24.35
C LYS A 183 -16.73 -8.64 25.58
N ARG A 184 -16.04 -9.77 25.44
CA ARG A 184 -15.24 -10.38 26.51
C ARG A 184 -13.84 -9.76 26.60
N MET A 185 -13.23 -9.42 25.46
CA MET A 185 -11.86 -8.91 25.36
C MET A 185 -11.75 -7.39 25.56
N TYR A 186 -12.82 -6.63 25.29
CA TYR A 186 -12.84 -5.18 25.31
C TYR A 186 -13.92 -4.65 26.25
N ARG A 187 -13.53 -3.77 27.19
CA ARG A 187 -14.43 -3.14 28.16
C ARG A 187 -14.37 -1.60 28.13
N GLY A 188 -13.92 -1.04 27.00
CA GLY A 188 -13.88 0.41 26.82
C GLY A 188 -15.28 1.02 26.70
N PRO A 189 -15.45 2.32 27.00
CA PRO A 189 -16.73 3.03 26.89
C PRO A 189 -17.26 3.13 25.44
N ASP A 190 -16.36 2.96 24.48
CA ASP A 190 -16.48 3.05 23.03
C ASP A 190 -16.87 1.71 22.36
N ILE A 191 -17.31 0.71 23.14
CA ILE A 191 -17.69 -0.61 22.62
C ILE A 191 -18.74 -0.53 21.49
N GLU A 192 -19.69 0.40 21.57
CA GLU A 192 -20.72 0.58 20.54
C GLU A 192 -20.14 1.04 19.20
N GLU A 193 -19.02 1.77 19.19
CA GLU A 193 -18.33 2.13 17.93
C GLU A 193 -17.64 0.92 17.28
N ILE A 194 -17.43 -0.16 18.04
CA ILE A 194 -16.81 -1.40 17.57
C ILE A 194 -17.89 -2.38 17.07
N ILE A 195 -18.95 -2.60 17.84
CA ILE A 195 -19.95 -3.67 17.59
C ILE A 195 -21.34 -3.17 17.20
N GLY A 196 -21.60 -1.87 17.26
CA GLY A 196 -22.91 -1.28 16.94
C GLY A 196 -23.24 -1.34 15.45
N GLU A 197 -24.39 -0.78 15.08
CA GLU A 197 -24.97 -0.88 13.73
C GLU A 197 -24.04 -0.38 12.61
N ASN A 198 -23.16 0.58 12.91
CA ASN A 198 -22.14 1.11 11.99
C ASN A 198 -20.71 0.86 12.49
N GLY A 199 -20.54 -0.12 13.38
CA GLY A 199 -19.29 -0.38 14.06
C GLY A 199 -18.20 -0.96 13.16
N GLU A 200 -16.95 -0.91 13.62
CA GLU A 200 -15.79 -1.47 12.90
C GLU A 200 -15.96 -2.96 12.57
N THR A 201 -16.66 -3.73 13.42
CA THR A 201 -16.89 -5.17 13.19
C THR A 201 -17.67 -5.40 11.90
N LEU A 202 -18.74 -4.64 11.64
CA LEU A 202 -19.54 -4.79 10.42
C LEU A 202 -18.72 -4.46 9.17
N LYS A 203 -17.94 -3.36 9.21
CA LYS A 203 -17.06 -2.94 8.12
C LYS A 203 -15.98 -3.99 7.83
N PHE A 204 -15.44 -4.60 8.88
CA PHE A 204 -14.45 -5.66 8.75
C PHE A 204 -15.05 -6.92 8.10
N PHE A 205 -16.23 -7.38 8.52
CA PHE A 205 -16.83 -8.60 7.97
C PHE A 205 -17.37 -8.43 6.55
N SER A 206 -17.97 -7.27 6.23
CA SER A 206 -18.54 -6.99 4.91
C SER A 206 -17.51 -6.99 3.79
N SER A 207 -16.24 -6.76 4.12
CA SER A 207 -15.16 -6.58 3.14
C SER A 207 -14.23 -7.78 3.01
N ARG A 208 -14.49 -8.88 3.72
CA ARG A 208 -13.66 -10.09 3.81
C ARG A 208 -14.43 -11.28 3.24
N SER A 209 -13.74 -12.25 2.65
CA SER A 209 -14.39 -13.47 2.14
C SER A 209 -14.74 -14.42 3.28
N ARG A 210 -15.58 -15.43 2.99
CA ARG A 210 -15.94 -16.46 3.97
C ARG A 210 -14.72 -17.27 4.38
N GLU A 211 -13.93 -17.68 3.40
CA GLU A 211 -12.75 -18.54 3.57
C GLU A 211 -11.77 -17.87 4.54
N TYR A 212 -11.48 -16.58 4.30
CA TYR A 212 -10.64 -15.78 5.18
C TYR A 212 -11.15 -15.78 6.64
N LEU A 213 -12.46 -15.65 6.85
CA LEU A 213 -13.03 -15.60 8.20
C LEU A 213 -13.03 -16.98 8.87
N GLN A 214 -13.26 -18.05 8.11
CA GLN A 214 -13.31 -19.42 8.64
C GLN A 214 -11.95 -19.96 9.07
N GLU A 215 -10.89 -19.62 8.34
CA GLU A 215 -9.52 -20.09 8.61
C GLU A 215 -8.90 -19.51 9.89
N ARG A 216 -9.55 -18.53 10.53
CA ARG A 216 -8.98 -17.74 11.63
C ARG A 216 -9.67 -18.02 12.94
N LYS A 217 -8.88 -18.03 14.01
CA LYS A 217 -9.40 -18.12 15.38
C LYS A 217 -10.23 -16.88 15.70
N LEU A 218 -11.38 -17.07 16.36
CA LEU A 218 -12.27 -15.97 16.77
C LEU A 218 -11.57 -14.88 17.59
N THR A 219 -10.58 -15.26 18.40
CA THR A 219 -9.77 -14.31 19.20
C THR A 219 -8.88 -13.43 18.32
N ASP A 220 -8.36 -13.97 17.22
CA ASP A 220 -7.53 -13.21 16.28
C ASP A 220 -8.40 -12.26 15.46
N LEU A 221 -9.57 -12.70 14.99
CA LEU A 221 -10.56 -11.84 14.34
C LEU A 221 -10.99 -10.69 15.26
N ALA A 222 -11.36 -10.99 16.50
CA ALA A 222 -11.72 -9.99 17.51
C ALA A 222 -10.57 -9.00 17.77
N GLY A 223 -9.34 -9.51 17.89
CA GLY A 223 -8.14 -8.69 18.00
C GLY A 223 -8.02 -7.72 16.82
N MET A 224 -8.02 -8.23 15.58
CA MET A 224 -7.90 -7.41 14.37
C MET A 224 -8.92 -6.27 14.32
N VAL A 225 -10.18 -6.54 14.65
CA VAL A 225 -11.23 -5.52 14.71
C VAL A 225 -10.92 -4.44 15.76
N ILE A 226 -10.54 -4.86 16.98
CA ILE A 226 -10.20 -3.92 18.06
C ILE A 226 -8.97 -3.08 17.69
N ASP A 227 -7.95 -3.68 17.08
CA ASP A 227 -6.74 -2.94 16.70
C ASP A 227 -6.99 -1.96 15.57
N ASN A 228 -7.79 -2.33 14.56
CA ASN A 228 -8.21 -1.42 13.51
C ASN A 228 -8.93 -0.20 14.07
N TYR A 229 -9.86 -0.41 15.01
CA TYR A 229 -10.56 0.68 15.68
C TYR A 229 -9.59 1.57 16.46
N LYS A 230 -8.73 0.98 17.30
CA LYS A 230 -7.75 1.74 18.08
C LYS A 230 -6.77 2.53 17.23
N PHE A 231 -6.33 1.96 16.10
CA PHE A 231 -5.43 2.65 15.17
C PHE A 231 -6.12 3.88 14.60
N GLN A 232 -7.36 3.75 14.13
CA GLN A 232 -8.15 4.87 13.61
C GLN A 232 -8.33 5.95 14.68
N THR A 233 -8.78 5.59 15.88
CA THR A 233 -9.01 6.56 16.96
C THR A 233 -7.73 7.29 17.37
N GLN A 234 -6.62 6.58 17.54
CA GLN A 234 -5.34 7.21 17.94
C GLN A 234 -4.79 8.17 16.87
N ILE A 235 -5.03 7.88 15.60
CA ILE A 235 -4.61 8.76 14.49
C ILE A 235 -5.52 9.96 14.36
N ARG A 236 -6.84 9.74 14.41
CA ARG A 236 -7.86 10.78 14.37
C ARG A 236 -7.70 11.79 15.51
N ASP A 237 -7.44 11.30 16.72
CA ASP A 237 -7.33 12.13 17.92
C ASP A 237 -5.95 12.81 18.05
N GLY A 238 -5.06 12.64 17.05
CA GLY A 238 -3.72 13.23 17.05
C GLY A 238 -2.76 12.63 18.08
N GLN A 239 -3.08 11.48 18.66
CA GLN A 239 -2.21 10.79 19.63
C GLN A 239 -1.02 10.09 18.94
N ALA A 240 -1.15 9.80 17.64
CA ALA A 240 -0.07 9.25 16.81
C ALA A 240 -0.29 9.54 15.33
N ASP A 241 0.76 9.87 14.58
CA ASP A 241 0.65 10.06 13.12
C ASP A 241 0.50 8.74 12.35
N LYS A 242 0.86 7.64 13.00
CA LYS A 242 0.86 6.28 12.45
C LYS A 242 0.84 5.23 13.55
N LYS A 243 0.35 4.03 13.23
CA LYS A 243 0.41 2.83 14.07
C LYS A 243 0.81 1.64 13.24
N ILE A 244 1.75 0.84 13.72
CA ILE A 244 2.23 -0.37 13.05
C ILE A 244 2.14 -1.51 14.05
N ARG A 245 1.72 -2.68 13.58
CA ARG A 245 1.78 -3.93 14.32
C ARG A 245 2.11 -5.08 13.38
N ILE A 246 3.18 -5.79 13.70
CA ILE A 246 3.62 -6.97 12.97
C ILE A 246 3.61 -8.15 13.93
N LYS A 247 2.90 -9.21 13.59
CA LYS A 247 2.80 -10.40 14.45
C LYS A 247 2.68 -11.67 13.63
N ASN A 248 3.37 -12.72 14.07
CA ASN A 248 3.15 -14.08 13.57
C ASN A 248 1.88 -14.67 14.17
N PHE A 249 1.11 -15.38 13.36
CA PHE A 249 -0.14 -16.03 13.77
C PHE A 249 -0.38 -17.28 12.94
N GLU A 250 -1.22 -18.17 13.46
CA GLU A 250 -1.56 -19.44 12.82
C GLU A 250 -3.01 -19.41 12.34
N THR A 251 -3.21 -19.80 11.09
CA THR A 251 -4.53 -20.17 10.55
C THR A 251 -4.76 -21.67 10.77
N LEU A 252 -5.85 -22.21 10.21
CA LEU A 252 -6.08 -23.66 10.20
C LEU A 252 -4.97 -24.43 9.46
N ASP A 253 -4.40 -23.84 8.41
CA ASP A 253 -3.51 -24.53 7.47
C ASP A 253 -2.08 -23.96 7.41
N GLU A 254 -1.86 -22.71 7.85
CA GLU A 254 -0.59 -22.00 7.64
C GLU A 254 -0.13 -21.21 8.88
N HIS A 255 1.17 -20.94 8.96
CA HIS A 255 1.75 -20.00 9.92
C HIS A 255 2.28 -18.78 9.18
N LEU A 256 1.65 -17.63 9.41
CA LEU A 256 1.82 -16.41 8.63
C LEU A 256 2.40 -15.28 9.47
N THR A 257 2.99 -14.28 8.81
CA THR A 257 3.27 -12.97 9.41
C THR A 257 2.25 -11.94 8.93
N GLY A 258 1.48 -11.40 9.86
CA GLY A 258 0.53 -10.32 9.60
C GLY A 258 1.13 -8.96 9.94
N ILE A 259 1.26 -8.10 8.92
CA ILE A 259 1.69 -6.71 9.04
C ILE A 259 0.44 -5.85 8.92
N THR A 260 0.07 -5.13 9.97
CA THR A 260 -1.06 -4.19 9.99
C THR A 260 -0.52 -2.81 10.32
N PHE A 261 -0.89 -1.79 9.54
CA PHE A 261 -0.59 -0.41 9.89
C PHE A 261 -1.74 0.52 9.58
N GLY A 262 -1.77 1.64 10.30
CA GLY A 262 -2.68 2.75 10.11
C GLY A 262 -1.91 4.06 9.95
N CYS A 263 -2.33 4.89 9.01
CA CYS A 263 -1.79 6.24 8.77
C CYS A 263 -2.79 7.08 7.95
N TRP A 264 -2.53 8.38 7.78
CA TRP A 264 -3.27 9.17 6.79
C TRP A 264 -2.99 8.65 5.37
N GLU A 265 -4.03 8.48 4.57
CA GLU A 265 -3.96 7.92 3.21
C GLU A 265 -2.94 8.65 2.32
N GLU A 266 -2.90 9.98 2.41
CA GLU A 266 -1.97 10.82 1.66
C GLU A 266 -0.48 10.60 2.02
N ASN A 267 -0.21 9.99 3.16
CA ASN A 267 1.15 9.75 3.65
C ASN A 267 1.65 8.34 3.28
N PHE A 268 0.98 7.61 2.42
CA PHE A 268 1.39 6.24 2.14
C PHE A 268 1.16 5.78 0.71
N SER A 269 2.20 5.19 0.13
CA SER A 269 2.12 4.48 -1.15
C SER A 269 2.30 2.99 -0.91
N VAL A 270 1.24 2.23 -1.23
CA VAL A 270 1.27 0.75 -1.19
C VAL A 270 2.36 0.22 -2.12
N GLU A 271 2.58 0.85 -3.28
CA GLU A 271 3.63 0.44 -4.22
C GLU A 271 5.03 0.58 -3.61
N ASN A 272 5.32 1.71 -2.96
CA ASN A 272 6.62 1.92 -2.31
C ASN A 272 6.83 0.93 -1.16
N PHE A 273 5.77 0.62 -0.41
CA PHE A 273 5.82 -0.39 0.63
C PHE A 273 6.08 -1.79 0.09
N LEU A 274 5.38 -2.22 -0.97
CA LEU A 274 5.62 -3.54 -1.56
C LEU A 274 7.04 -3.66 -2.11
N LYS A 275 7.58 -2.63 -2.77
CA LYS A 275 8.99 -2.60 -3.21
C LYS A 275 9.97 -2.68 -2.04
N THR A 276 9.66 -1.99 -0.94
CA THR A 276 10.48 -2.04 0.28
C THR A 276 10.39 -3.41 0.94
N LEU A 277 9.20 -4.03 0.92
CA LEU A 277 8.98 -5.37 1.44
C LEU A 277 9.73 -6.42 0.61
N ASP A 278 9.73 -6.31 -0.73
CA ASP A 278 10.53 -7.13 -1.64
C ASP A 278 12.03 -7.01 -1.36
N PHE A 279 12.50 -5.81 -1.02
CA PHE A 279 13.90 -5.59 -0.65
C PHE A 279 14.25 -6.24 0.69
N ILE A 280 13.38 -6.13 1.70
CA ILE A 280 13.64 -6.64 3.05
C ILE A 280 13.46 -8.16 3.12
N VAL A 281 12.44 -8.69 2.44
CA VAL A 281 12.14 -10.13 2.36
C VAL A 281 12.00 -10.53 0.89
N PRO A 282 13.13 -10.74 0.20
CA PRO A 282 13.12 -11.18 -1.20
C PRO A 282 12.40 -12.52 -1.36
N GLY A 283 11.51 -12.60 -2.35
CA GLY A 283 10.74 -13.81 -2.64
C GLY A 283 9.67 -14.14 -1.60
N HIS A 284 9.25 -13.17 -0.78
CA HIS A 284 8.07 -13.34 0.07
C HIS A 284 6.83 -13.64 -0.78
N ILE A 285 5.92 -14.43 -0.21
CA ILE A 285 4.66 -14.79 -0.86
C ILE A 285 3.54 -14.07 -0.12
N ILE A 286 2.80 -13.23 -0.84
CA ILE A 286 1.61 -12.55 -0.33
C ILE A 286 0.45 -13.55 -0.37
N LYS A 287 -0.04 -13.96 0.81
CA LYS A 287 -1.20 -14.85 0.94
C LYS A 287 -2.50 -14.08 0.94
N HIS A 288 -2.51 -12.93 1.61
CA HIS A 288 -3.67 -12.05 1.66
C HIS A 288 -3.24 -10.59 1.87
N HIS A 289 -3.95 -9.66 1.26
CA HIS A 289 -3.78 -8.24 1.55
C HIS A 289 -5.11 -7.49 1.43
N LYS A 290 -5.31 -6.48 2.27
CA LYS A 290 -6.53 -5.67 2.25
C LYS A 290 -6.27 -4.27 2.77
N SER A 291 -6.78 -3.28 2.04
CA SER A 291 -6.85 -1.89 2.46
C SER A 291 -8.28 -1.49 2.84
N PHE A 292 -8.39 -0.55 3.75
CA PHE A 292 -9.61 0.16 4.08
C PHE A 292 -9.26 1.63 4.31
N VAL A 293 -10.03 2.55 3.75
CA VAL A 293 -9.86 3.99 3.97
C VAL A 293 -11.13 4.50 4.64
N SER A 294 -10.98 5.13 5.80
CA SER A 294 -12.09 5.75 6.51
C SER A 294 -12.60 7.00 5.78
N SER A 295 -13.80 7.49 6.12
CA SER A 295 -14.33 8.76 5.60
C SER A 295 -13.43 9.95 5.90
N GLU A 296 -12.59 9.84 6.94
CA GLU A 296 -11.63 10.87 7.35
C GLU A 296 -10.27 10.71 6.66
N LYS A 297 -10.15 9.81 5.67
CA LYS A 297 -8.90 9.52 4.94
C LYS A 297 -7.81 8.86 5.79
N ILE A 298 -8.20 8.06 6.78
CA ILE A 298 -7.26 7.19 7.51
C ILE A 298 -7.21 5.85 6.78
N LEU A 299 -6.04 5.50 6.25
CA LEU A 299 -5.75 4.20 5.65
C LEU A 299 -5.41 3.19 6.75
N ILE A 300 -6.16 2.11 6.81
CA ILE A 300 -5.78 0.87 7.49
C ILE A 300 -5.41 -0.16 6.43
N TYR A 301 -4.19 -0.66 6.46
CA TYR A 301 -3.70 -1.68 5.55
C TYR A 301 -3.19 -2.88 6.31
N ARG A 302 -3.59 -4.06 5.87
CA ARG A 302 -3.10 -5.33 6.38
C ARG A 302 -2.60 -6.20 5.24
N ILE A 303 -1.39 -6.73 5.39
CA ILE A 303 -0.81 -7.72 4.49
C ILE A 303 -0.35 -8.93 5.31
N GLU A 304 -0.54 -10.11 4.75
CA GLU A 304 -0.22 -11.39 5.37
C GLU A 304 0.65 -12.17 4.40
N ILE A 305 1.84 -12.53 4.89
CA ILE A 305 2.91 -13.06 4.07
C ILE A 305 3.60 -14.24 4.74
N VAL A 306 4.29 -15.02 3.91
CA VAL A 306 5.34 -15.96 4.30
C VAL A 306 6.61 -15.62 3.54
N ASP A 307 7.75 -16.11 4.03
CA ASP A 307 9.00 -16.04 3.29
C ASP A 307 9.02 -17.01 2.09
N SER A 308 10.13 -17.02 1.36
CA SER A 308 10.35 -17.90 0.20
C SER A 308 10.32 -19.41 0.52
N HIS A 309 10.28 -19.78 1.80
CA HIS A 309 10.24 -21.16 2.29
C HIS A 309 8.87 -21.54 2.89
N ASN A 310 7.85 -20.70 2.69
CA ASN A 310 6.51 -20.83 3.32
C ASN A 310 6.56 -20.81 4.86
N LEU A 311 7.54 -20.10 5.46
CA LEU A 311 7.64 -19.91 6.90
C LEU A 311 7.28 -18.47 7.30
N PRO A 312 6.81 -18.25 8.55
CA PRO A 312 6.61 -16.90 9.05
C PRO A 312 7.96 -16.19 9.20
N LEU A 313 7.95 -14.87 9.07
CA LEU A 313 9.13 -14.05 9.21
C LEU A 313 9.76 -14.18 10.59
N ASN A 314 11.09 -14.17 10.59
CA ASN A 314 11.87 -14.13 11.81
C ASN A 314 11.82 -12.74 12.49
N PRO A 315 12.17 -12.64 13.78
CA PRO A 315 12.10 -11.37 14.51
C PRO A 315 12.95 -10.23 13.95
N ASP A 316 14.06 -10.54 13.27
CA ASP A 316 14.97 -9.53 12.70
C ASP A 316 14.36 -8.91 11.44
N ALA A 317 13.76 -9.72 10.57
CA ALA A 317 12.99 -9.25 9.42
C ALA A 317 11.79 -8.41 9.87
N ILE A 318 11.08 -8.84 10.92
CA ILE A 318 9.97 -8.08 11.50
C ILE A 318 10.43 -6.67 11.94
N LYS A 319 11.54 -6.57 12.69
CA LYS A 319 12.10 -5.28 13.12
C LYS A 319 12.54 -4.42 11.95
N SER A 320 13.11 -5.03 10.90
CA SER A 320 13.53 -4.32 9.69
C SER A 320 12.34 -3.72 8.94
N ILE A 321 11.24 -4.48 8.81
CA ILE A 321 9.99 -4.02 8.20
C ILE A 321 9.38 -2.90 9.04
N GLU A 322 9.32 -3.05 10.37
CA GLU A 322 8.79 -2.02 11.28
C GLU A 322 9.55 -0.70 11.12
N SER A 323 10.89 -0.73 11.17
CA SER A 323 11.72 0.47 11.00
C SER A 323 11.58 1.10 9.61
N SER A 324 11.43 0.28 8.57
CA SER A 324 11.25 0.76 7.20
C SER A 324 9.87 1.35 6.97
N LEU A 325 8.81 0.76 7.52
CA LEU A 325 7.46 1.33 7.50
C LEU A 325 7.38 2.65 8.26
N GLU A 326 8.03 2.72 9.43
CA GLU A 326 8.12 3.97 10.17
C GLU A 326 8.76 5.08 9.34
N LYS A 327 9.86 4.77 8.65
CA LYS A 327 10.52 5.71 7.73
C LYS A 327 9.62 6.06 6.57
N LEU A 328 9.07 5.10 5.83
CA LEU A 328 8.21 5.36 4.66
C LEU A 328 7.03 6.29 4.98
N ILE A 329 6.35 6.06 6.11
CA ILE A 329 5.20 6.87 6.52
C ILE A 329 5.64 8.24 7.08
N SER A 330 6.84 8.35 7.66
CA SER A 330 7.37 9.64 8.12
C SER A 330 7.97 10.46 6.98
N THR A 331 8.60 9.80 6.00
CA THR A 331 9.26 10.42 4.86
C THR A 331 8.26 11.00 3.87
N SER A 332 7.05 10.46 3.76
CA SER A 332 5.94 11.05 2.99
C SER A 332 5.35 12.30 3.65
N VAL A 333 5.29 12.35 4.99
CA VAL A 333 4.99 13.58 5.76
C VAL A 333 6.11 14.60 5.59
N ASP A 334 7.35 14.12 5.65
CA ASP A 334 8.54 14.92 5.37
C ASP A 334 8.67 15.26 3.89
N GLU A 335 7.98 14.68 2.91
CA GLU A 335 8.01 15.20 1.53
C GLU A 335 7.30 16.57 1.46
N LYS A 336 6.33 16.84 2.34
CA LYS A 336 5.71 18.17 2.50
C LYS A 336 6.61 19.17 3.25
N PHE A 337 7.48 18.70 4.16
CA PHE A 337 8.46 19.56 4.88
C PHE A 337 9.84 19.66 4.21
N SER A 338 10.27 18.64 3.47
CA SER A 338 11.52 18.57 2.72
C SER A 338 11.42 19.25 1.35
N GLN A 339 10.21 19.64 0.92
CA GLN A 339 10.08 20.75 -0.04
C GLN A 339 10.69 22.07 0.49
N ILE A 340 10.98 22.19 1.79
CA ILE A 340 11.71 23.32 2.37
C ILE A 340 13.23 23.04 2.47
N LYS A 341 13.71 21.80 2.26
CA LYS A 341 15.13 21.45 2.34
C LYS A 341 15.60 20.41 1.31
N SER A 342 15.08 20.44 0.08
CA SER A 342 15.95 20.10 -1.04
C SER A 342 16.96 21.23 -1.16
N VAL A 343 18.25 20.89 -1.15
CA VAL A 343 19.28 21.80 -1.64
C VAL A 343 18.85 22.15 -3.08
N GLY A 344 18.36 23.37 -3.29
CA GLY A 344 17.66 23.75 -4.53
C GLY A 344 16.18 24.11 -4.42
N GLY A 345 15.63 24.47 -3.25
CA GLY A 345 14.31 25.13 -3.18
C GLY A 345 14.23 26.42 -4.03
N TYR A 346 13.02 26.95 -4.28
CA TYR A 346 12.81 28.21 -5.05
C TYR A 346 13.71 29.37 -4.55
N GLU A 347 13.98 29.44 -3.25
CA GLU A 347 14.90 30.44 -2.68
C GLU A 347 16.35 30.30 -3.17
N HIS A 348 16.85 29.07 -3.35
CA HIS A 348 18.22 28.83 -3.82
C HIS A 348 18.38 29.25 -5.29
N TYR A 349 17.43 28.87 -6.14
CA TYR A 349 17.43 29.32 -7.54
C TYR A 349 17.28 30.84 -7.66
N ALA A 350 16.40 31.45 -6.86
CA ALA A 350 16.14 32.89 -6.90
C ALA A 350 17.29 33.73 -6.35
N ARG A 351 18.03 33.26 -5.34
CA ARG A 351 19.10 34.03 -4.67
C ARG A 351 20.51 33.70 -5.16
N ALA A 352 20.77 32.49 -5.64
CA ALA A 352 22.10 32.08 -6.10
C ALA A 352 22.14 31.97 -7.63
N ILE A 353 21.41 31.03 -8.21
CA ILE A 353 21.56 30.65 -9.63
C ILE A 353 21.11 31.77 -10.59
N ILE A 354 19.88 32.28 -10.43
CA ILE A 354 19.32 33.30 -11.35
C ILE A 354 20.20 34.57 -11.42
N PRO A 355 20.64 35.17 -10.29
CA PRO A 355 21.54 36.31 -10.34
C PRO A 355 22.84 36.06 -11.13
N PHE A 356 23.48 34.89 -10.94
CA PHE A 356 24.68 34.52 -11.70
C PHE A 356 24.39 34.40 -13.21
N LEU A 357 23.32 33.71 -13.60
CA LEU A 357 22.93 33.60 -15.02
C LEU A 357 22.63 34.98 -15.63
N MET A 358 22.03 35.90 -14.86
CA MET A 358 21.78 37.26 -15.31
C MET A 358 23.06 38.08 -15.48
N GLU A 359 24.03 37.91 -14.58
CA GLU A 359 25.35 38.56 -14.68
C GLU A 359 26.13 38.04 -15.89
N GLU A 360 26.17 36.73 -16.09
CA GLU A 360 26.78 36.09 -17.27
C GLU A 360 26.15 36.55 -18.58
N LEU A 361 24.82 36.68 -18.65
CA LEU A 361 24.12 37.25 -19.81
C LEU A 361 24.54 38.71 -20.06
N LYS A 362 24.72 39.51 -18.99
CA LYS A 362 25.13 40.92 -19.13
C LYS A 362 26.57 41.02 -19.65
N VAL A 363 27.48 40.18 -19.15
CA VAL A 363 28.90 40.17 -19.53
C VAL A 363 29.08 39.64 -20.95
N THR A 364 28.48 38.49 -21.26
CA THR A 364 28.76 37.76 -22.51
C THR A 364 27.79 38.09 -23.64
N GLY A 365 26.61 38.63 -23.31
CA GLY A 365 25.52 38.84 -24.27
C GLY A 365 24.82 37.57 -24.76
N ILE A 366 25.23 36.39 -24.27
CA ILE A 366 24.69 35.09 -24.67
C ILE A 366 23.59 34.68 -23.69
N ASN A 367 22.47 34.17 -24.21
CA ASN A 367 21.37 33.66 -23.38
C ASN A 367 21.83 32.46 -22.54
N GLN A 368 21.40 32.37 -21.30
CA GLN A 368 21.85 31.35 -20.36
C GLN A 368 20.69 30.41 -20.05
N VAL A 369 20.97 29.11 -20.03
CA VAL A 369 20.04 28.09 -19.56
C VAL A 369 20.68 27.27 -18.46
N PHE A 370 19.88 26.95 -17.45
CA PHE A 370 20.23 26.03 -16.39
C PHE A 370 19.22 24.89 -16.39
N MET A 371 19.73 23.66 -16.47
CA MET A 371 18.95 22.42 -16.53
C MET A 371 19.33 21.55 -15.33
N SER A 372 18.46 21.52 -14.32
CA SER A 372 18.67 20.73 -13.10
C SER A 372 17.78 19.49 -13.10
N VAL A 373 18.36 18.35 -12.74
CA VAL A 373 17.61 17.09 -12.54
C VAL A 373 17.04 17.11 -11.13
N GLU A 374 15.72 17.21 -11.01
CA GLU A 374 15.05 17.23 -9.70
C GLU A 374 14.76 15.83 -9.18
N LYS A 375 14.39 14.91 -10.07
CA LYS A 375 14.11 13.52 -9.74
C LYS A 375 14.48 12.63 -10.92
N LYS A 376 15.01 11.45 -10.65
CA LYS A 376 15.32 10.46 -11.68
C LYS A 376 14.98 9.07 -11.16
N THR A 377 14.18 8.34 -11.92
CA THR A 377 13.92 6.92 -11.76
C THR A 377 14.48 6.16 -12.95
N GLU A 378 14.26 4.85 -13.01
CA GLU A 378 14.65 4.02 -14.16
C GLU A 378 13.91 4.41 -15.46
N PHE A 379 12.67 4.89 -15.35
CA PHE A 379 11.80 5.17 -16.50
C PHE A 379 11.60 6.66 -16.79
N VAL A 380 11.77 7.52 -15.78
CA VAL A 380 11.38 8.94 -15.88
C VAL A 380 12.42 9.84 -15.23
N MET A 381 12.69 10.99 -15.86
CA MET A 381 13.51 12.06 -15.31
C MET A 381 12.70 13.37 -15.25
N GLN A 382 12.70 14.04 -14.11
CA GLN A 382 12.13 15.37 -13.96
C GLN A 382 13.24 16.41 -14.02
N LEU A 383 13.07 17.40 -14.90
CA LEU A 383 14.01 18.49 -15.10
C LEU A 383 13.37 19.83 -14.75
N LYS A 384 14.09 20.68 -14.03
CA LYS A 384 13.80 22.11 -13.93
C LYS A 384 14.65 22.87 -14.94
N LEU A 385 13.98 23.61 -15.81
CA LEU A 385 14.57 24.44 -16.84
C LEU A 385 14.41 25.90 -16.46
N ILE A 386 15.53 26.61 -16.27
CA ILE A 386 15.58 28.05 -16.03
C ILE A 386 16.29 28.69 -17.22
N LEU A 387 15.58 29.52 -17.98
CA LEU A 387 16.11 30.24 -19.12
C LEU A 387 16.16 31.74 -18.81
N VAL A 388 17.35 32.31 -18.87
CA VAL A 388 17.61 33.75 -18.73
C VAL A 388 18.01 34.30 -20.09
N SER A 389 17.17 35.17 -20.64
CA SER A 389 17.36 35.68 -22.00
C SER A 389 17.11 37.18 -22.07
N ARG A 390 17.59 37.83 -23.13
CA ARG A 390 17.15 39.20 -23.43
C ARG A 390 15.68 39.18 -23.78
N GLN A 391 14.93 40.18 -23.31
CA GLN A 391 13.52 40.31 -23.60
C GLN A 391 13.28 40.23 -25.10
N SER A 392 12.41 39.31 -25.49
CA SER A 392 12.15 38.96 -26.88
C SER A 392 10.73 39.36 -27.31
N LYS A 393 10.39 39.21 -28.60
CA LYS A 393 9.06 39.55 -29.14
C LYS A 393 7.95 38.76 -28.41
N LYS A 394 6.75 39.35 -28.30
CA LYS A 394 5.56 38.70 -27.71
C LYS A 394 5.36 37.28 -28.28
N ASN A 395 5.03 36.31 -27.41
CA ASN A 395 4.69 34.90 -27.70
C ASN A 395 5.84 33.88 -27.91
N ILE A 396 7.09 34.18 -27.55
CA ILE A 396 8.17 33.19 -27.69
C ILE A 396 8.04 32.02 -26.69
N LEU A 397 7.62 32.26 -25.45
CA LEU A 397 7.35 31.18 -24.48
C LEU A 397 6.30 30.18 -24.99
N ASN A 398 5.21 30.66 -25.59
CA ASN A 398 4.16 29.80 -26.15
C ASN A 398 4.69 28.92 -27.29
N LYS A 399 5.64 29.42 -28.08
CA LYS A 399 6.32 28.62 -29.11
C LYS A 399 7.24 27.57 -28.50
N LEU A 400 7.95 27.92 -27.42
CA LEU A 400 8.81 27.00 -26.69
C LEU A 400 8.00 25.84 -26.11
N ILE A 401 6.87 26.13 -25.46
CA ILE A 401 5.95 25.12 -24.91
C ILE A 401 5.53 24.14 -26.01
N ARG A 402 5.06 24.65 -27.16
CA ARG A 402 4.63 23.80 -28.29
C ARG A 402 5.75 22.95 -28.87
N LEU A 403 6.96 23.50 -29.01
CA LEU A 403 8.10 22.75 -29.53
C LEU A 403 8.55 21.65 -28.57
N LEU A 404 8.48 21.90 -27.27
CA LEU A 404 8.80 20.90 -26.24
C LEU A 404 7.74 19.79 -26.21
N GLU A 405 6.45 20.11 -26.17
CA GLU A 405 5.36 19.12 -26.20
C GLU A 405 5.31 18.30 -27.49
N SER A 406 5.75 18.87 -28.63
CA SER A 406 5.80 18.13 -29.89
C SER A 406 6.87 17.05 -29.95
N ARG A 407 7.75 16.95 -28.94
CA ARG A 407 8.76 15.89 -28.84
C ARG A 407 8.24 14.74 -28.01
N ASN A 408 8.20 13.55 -28.62
CA ASN A 408 7.89 12.31 -27.93
C ASN A 408 8.80 12.15 -26.70
N GLY A 409 8.19 11.83 -25.57
CA GLY A 409 8.88 11.65 -24.30
C GLY A 409 9.19 12.93 -23.52
N ILE A 410 8.77 14.12 -23.95
CA ILE A 410 8.85 15.36 -23.15
C ILE A 410 7.43 15.84 -22.78
N GLU A 411 7.13 15.86 -21.49
CA GLU A 411 5.89 16.40 -20.93
C GLU A 411 6.20 17.66 -20.10
N ILE A 412 5.42 18.72 -20.25
CA ILE A 412 5.57 19.92 -19.41
C ILE A 412 4.68 19.75 -18.18
N LEU A 413 5.29 19.72 -16.99
CA LEU A 413 4.58 19.61 -15.71
C LEU A 413 4.03 20.95 -15.24
N SER A 414 4.81 22.02 -15.39
CA SER A 414 4.40 23.36 -14.99
C SER A 414 5.25 24.44 -15.65
N VAL A 415 4.67 25.61 -15.89
CA VAL A 415 5.37 26.81 -16.39
C VAL A 415 5.05 27.98 -15.47
N ILE A 416 6.07 28.72 -15.05
CA ILE A 416 5.90 29.99 -14.33
C ILE A 416 5.85 31.13 -15.34
N PRO A 417 4.90 32.08 -15.22
CA PRO A 417 4.86 33.26 -16.08
C PRO A 417 6.21 33.99 -16.14
N PRO A 418 6.65 34.47 -17.32
CA PRO A 418 7.98 35.08 -17.46
C PRO A 418 8.14 36.28 -16.53
N ARG A 419 9.27 36.33 -15.81
CA ARG A 419 9.62 37.50 -15.00
C ARG A 419 10.52 38.44 -15.77
N LEU A 420 10.15 39.71 -15.81
CA LEU A 420 10.94 40.77 -16.43
C LEU A 420 11.77 41.50 -15.38
N TYR A 421 13.08 41.50 -15.55
CA TYR A 421 14.01 42.27 -14.75
C TYR A 421 14.49 43.48 -15.54
N GLN A 422 14.30 44.67 -14.96
CA GLN A 422 14.71 45.96 -15.53
C GLN A 422 14.23 46.19 -16.98
N ASN A 423 13.11 45.59 -17.39
CA ASN A 423 12.55 45.63 -18.76
C ASN A 423 13.56 45.27 -19.87
N ARG A 424 14.55 44.42 -19.58
CA ARG A 424 15.58 44.00 -20.55
C ARG A 424 15.90 42.52 -20.50
N ILE A 425 15.73 41.90 -19.33
CA ILE A 425 16.01 40.49 -19.11
C ILE A 425 14.71 39.76 -18.79
N GLU A 426 14.48 38.65 -19.47
CA GLU A 426 13.33 37.79 -19.32
C GLU A 426 13.76 36.44 -18.74
N ILE A 427 13.10 36.02 -17.67
CA ILE A 427 13.35 34.77 -16.98
C ILE A 427 12.14 33.85 -17.16
N ASN A 428 12.38 32.71 -17.79
CA ASN A 428 11.38 31.67 -18.01
C ASN A 428 11.76 30.45 -17.17
N ILE A 429 10.81 29.93 -16.38
CA ILE A 429 11.03 28.75 -15.53
C ILE A 429 9.95 27.71 -15.85
N MET A 430 10.37 26.49 -16.11
CA MET A 430 9.45 25.37 -16.35
C MET A 430 9.99 24.06 -15.78
N ASN A 431 9.07 23.19 -15.40
CA ASN A 431 9.37 21.84 -14.97
C ASN A 431 8.91 20.87 -16.05
N LEU A 432 9.80 19.97 -16.43
CA LEU A 432 9.61 18.98 -17.47
C LEU A 432 9.66 17.59 -16.85
N LYS A 433 8.85 16.68 -17.38
CA LYS A 433 8.94 15.25 -17.15
C LYS A 433 9.37 14.59 -18.44
N ILE A 434 10.37 13.73 -18.35
CA ILE A 434 11.01 13.11 -19.51
C ILE A 434 10.94 11.61 -19.36
N VAL A 435 10.34 10.95 -20.35
CA VAL A 435 10.26 9.49 -20.43
C VAL A 435 11.57 8.99 -21.01
N LEU A 436 12.36 8.29 -20.20
CA LEU A 436 13.74 7.92 -20.55
C LEU A 436 13.81 6.92 -21.72
N THR A 437 12.78 6.09 -21.92
CA THR A 437 12.72 5.10 -23.00
C THR A 437 12.66 5.71 -24.40
N GLU A 438 12.20 6.96 -24.52
CA GLU A 438 12.12 7.68 -25.79
C GLU A 438 13.46 8.29 -26.23
N PHE A 439 14.50 8.17 -25.40
CA PHE A 439 15.81 8.76 -25.65
C PHE A 439 16.93 7.72 -25.54
N ILE A 440 17.89 7.78 -26.46
CA ILE A 440 19.04 6.87 -26.50
C ILE A 440 19.98 7.09 -25.31
N SER A 441 20.02 8.31 -24.75
CA SER A 441 20.81 8.64 -23.58
C SER A 441 20.35 9.94 -22.92
N ILE A 442 20.81 10.18 -21.69
CA ILE A 442 20.57 11.43 -20.95
C ILE A 442 21.22 12.62 -21.66
N ALA A 443 22.41 12.43 -22.25
CA ALA A 443 23.07 13.47 -23.04
C ALA A 443 22.20 13.88 -24.25
N ALA A 444 21.53 12.92 -24.91
CA ALA A 444 20.61 13.22 -26.01
C ALA A 444 19.41 14.06 -25.56
N ILE A 445 18.95 13.90 -24.32
CA ILE A 445 17.87 14.71 -23.74
C ILE A 445 18.30 16.17 -23.62
N PHE A 446 19.41 16.44 -22.93
CA PHE A 446 19.92 17.80 -22.75
C PHE A 446 20.23 18.47 -24.10
N GLN A 447 20.83 17.73 -25.04
CA GLN A 447 21.10 18.23 -26.38
C GLN A 447 19.82 18.56 -27.16
N THR A 448 18.77 17.73 -27.03
CA THR A 448 17.47 17.98 -27.68
C THR A 448 16.85 19.28 -27.16
N ILE A 449 16.82 19.47 -25.84
CA ILE A 449 16.30 20.69 -25.22
C ILE A 449 17.14 21.91 -25.64
N LYS A 450 18.47 21.81 -25.59
CA LYS A 450 19.39 22.87 -26.02
C LYS A 450 19.17 23.26 -27.48
N ASN A 451 18.95 22.29 -28.37
CA ASN A 451 18.67 22.56 -29.79
C ASN A 451 17.33 23.27 -29.99
N ILE A 452 16.28 22.89 -29.24
CA ILE A 452 14.98 23.58 -29.26
C ILE A 452 15.15 25.03 -28.79
N LEU A 453 15.85 25.24 -27.68
CA LEU A 453 16.15 26.58 -27.17
C LEU A 453 16.96 27.41 -28.16
N LYS A 454 17.97 26.81 -28.80
CA LYS A 454 18.81 27.48 -29.80
C LYS A 454 17.99 27.95 -31.01
N SER A 455 17.01 27.15 -31.43
CA SER A 455 16.13 27.50 -32.55
C SER A 455 15.23 28.71 -32.28
N LEU A 456 14.88 28.98 -31.02
CA LEU A 456 13.97 30.06 -30.64
C LEU A 456 14.69 31.30 -30.09
N TYR A 457 15.77 31.10 -29.32
CA TYR A 457 16.48 32.15 -28.59
C TYR A 457 17.87 32.45 -29.17
N GLY A 458 18.27 31.80 -30.27
CA GLY A 458 19.60 31.99 -30.86
C GLY A 458 20.69 31.29 -30.05
N GLN A 459 21.85 31.92 -29.85
CA GLN A 459 22.90 31.29 -29.06
C GLN A 459 22.48 31.18 -27.59
N VAL A 460 22.46 29.94 -27.07
CA VAL A 460 22.15 29.62 -25.68
C VAL A 460 23.31 28.82 -25.10
N ARG A 461 23.84 29.27 -23.96
CA ARG A 461 24.86 28.57 -23.17
C ARG A 461 24.17 27.82 -22.04
N ASP A 462 24.49 26.54 -21.94
CA ASP A 462 24.07 25.69 -20.84
C ASP A 462 25.11 25.78 -19.72
N PHE A 463 24.67 26.28 -18.57
CA PHE A 463 25.55 26.70 -17.47
C PHE A 463 26.41 25.55 -16.91
N ASP A 464 25.83 24.34 -16.85
CA ASP A 464 26.45 23.17 -16.22
C ASP A 464 26.93 22.12 -17.23
N GLU A 465 26.88 22.42 -18.53
CA GLU A 465 27.23 21.45 -19.59
C GLU A 465 28.65 20.91 -19.40
N GLY A 466 29.62 21.79 -19.11
CA GLY A 466 31.02 21.41 -18.90
C GLY A 466 31.21 20.48 -17.69
N LEU A 467 30.45 20.69 -16.62
CA LEU A 467 30.50 19.84 -15.42
C LEU A 467 29.90 18.46 -15.71
N ARG A 468 28.74 18.41 -16.38
CA ARG A 468 28.11 17.14 -16.78
C ARG A 468 28.97 16.34 -17.75
N ASP A 469 29.56 16.99 -18.74
CA ASP A 469 30.44 16.34 -19.71
C ASP A 469 31.74 15.86 -19.06
N SER A 470 32.23 16.58 -18.04
CA SER A 470 33.39 16.15 -17.26
C SER A 470 33.06 14.94 -16.38
N ASP A 471 31.95 14.97 -15.64
CA ASP A 471 31.53 13.85 -14.76
C ASP A 471 31.25 12.57 -15.57
N MET A 472 30.59 12.70 -16.74
CA MET A 472 30.36 11.58 -17.65
C MET A 472 31.66 11.01 -18.23
N ARG A 473 32.61 11.86 -18.64
CA ARG A 473 33.93 11.40 -19.12
C ARG A 473 34.70 10.71 -18.02
N SER A 474 34.75 11.29 -16.82
CA SER A 474 35.38 10.68 -15.65
C SER A 474 34.80 9.29 -15.34
N LEU A 475 33.48 9.13 -15.40
CA LEU A 475 32.83 7.82 -15.21
C LEU A 475 33.16 6.83 -16.34
N MET A 476 33.23 7.29 -17.59
CA MET A 476 33.61 6.43 -18.73
C MET A 476 35.06 5.96 -18.62
N ASP A 477 36.00 6.86 -18.33
CA ASP A 477 37.42 6.57 -18.15
C ASP A 477 37.61 5.62 -16.97
N LEU A 478 36.91 5.88 -15.85
CA LEU A 478 36.89 4.99 -14.70
C LEU A 478 36.36 3.59 -15.05
N THR A 479 35.22 3.51 -15.72
CA THR A 479 34.64 2.23 -16.17
C THR A 479 35.61 1.49 -17.09
N ALA A 480 36.40 2.21 -17.90
CA ALA A 480 37.43 1.61 -18.75
C ALA A 480 38.63 1.08 -17.95
N GLU A 481 39.03 1.74 -16.87
CA GLU A 481 40.12 1.31 -15.95
C GLU A 481 39.72 0.12 -15.06
N VAL A 482 38.42 -0.04 -14.76
CA VAL A 482 37.89 -1.13 -13.94
C VAL A 482 36.92 -2.06 -14.69
N ARG A 483 37.17 -2.33 -15.97
CA ARG A 483 36.30 -3.17 -16.83
C ARG A 483 35.99 -4.56 -16.28
N ALA A 484 36.87 -5.12 -15.46
CA ALA A 484 36.68 -6.42 -14.82
C ALA A 484 35.67 -6.39 -13.65
N LEU A 485 35.24 -5.21 -13.20
CA LEU A 485 34.32 -5.04 -12.07
C LEU A 485 32.86 -4.93 -12.55
N ASN A 486 31.93 -5.27 -11.65
CA ASN A 486 30.50 -5.18 -11.92
C ASN A 486 30.08 -3.72 -12.21
N PRO A 487 29.51 -3.41 -13.39
CA PRO A 487 29.10 -2.05 -13.76
C PRO A 487 28.08 -1.39 -12.82
N LEU A 488 27.22 -2.16 -12.15
CA LEU A 488 26.27 -1.63 -11.17
C LEU A 488 26.99 -1.16 -9.92
N LEU A 489 27.93 -1.97 -9.42
CA LEU A 489 28.74 -1.63 -8.25
C LEU A 489 29.66 -0.42 -8.54
N ILE A 490 30.21 -0.32 -9.76
CA ILE A 490 30.98 0.86 -10.19
C ILE A 490 30.13 2.12 -10.04
N LYS A 491 28.90 2.12 -10.58
CA LYS A 491 27.99 3.28 -10.51
C LYS A 491 27.60 3.59 -9.07
N GLU A 492 27.31 2.56 -8.27
CA GLU A 492 26.92 2.74 -6.88
C GLU A 492 28.05 3.33 -6.04
N ILE A 493 29.28 2.83 -6.19
CA ILE A 493 30.44 3.41 -5.51
C ILE A 493 30.66 4.84 -6.01
N TYR A 494 30.66 5.05 -7.34
CA TYR A 494 30.92 6.36 -7.95
C TYR A 494 29.96 7.43 -7.43
N TYR A 495 28.65 7.21 -7.55
CA TYR A 495 27.65 8.22 -7.19
C TYR A 495 27.46 8.38 -5.67
N ASN A 496 28.02 7.49 -4.85
CA ASN A 496 28.11 7.69 -3.39
C ASN A 496 29.25 8.64 -2.98
N PHE A 497 30.22 8.92 -3.84
CA PHE A 497 31.16 10.02 -3.60
C PHE A 497 30.46 11.37 -3.83
N ASP A 498 30.88 12.38 -3.08
CA ASP A 498 30.41 13.76 -3.25
C ASP A 498 30.81 14.31 -4.62
N GLU A 499 29.97 15.14 -5.22
CA GLU A 499 30.18 15.66 -6.57
C GLU A 499 31.51 16.42 -6.72
N ILE A 500 31.88 17.23 -5.72
CA ILE A 500 33.15 17.96 -5.73
C ILE A 500 34.30 16.96 -5.68
N TYR A 501 34.20 15.94 -4.83
CA TYR A 501 35.23 14.91 -4.70
C TYR A 501 35.43 14.13 -6.01
N ARG A 502 34.34 13.80 -6.73
CA ARG A 502 34.40 13.10 -8.02
C ARG A 502 35.08 13.95 -9.09
N LEU A 503 34.78 15.25 -9.12
CA LEU A 503 35.35 16.18 -10.09
C LEU A 503 36.83 16.46 -9.84
N GLU A 504 37.25 16.55 -8.57
CA GLU A 504 38.63 16.83 -8.20
C GLU A 504 39.55 15.59 -8.24
N THR A 505 38.97 14.38 -8.20
CA THR A 505 39.76 13.14 -8.13
C THR A 505 40.02 12.55 -9.52
N PRO A 506 41.29 12.35 -9.92
CA PRO A 506 41.63 11.70 -11.18
C PRO A 506 41.01 10.30 -11.33
N PRO A 507 40.52 9.91 -12.53
CA PRO A 507 39.87 8.60 -12.75
C PRO A 507 40.70 7.40 -12.30
N LYS A 508 42.03 7.38 -12.49
CA LYS A 508 42.86 6.25 -12.04
C LYS A 508 42.93 6.12 -10.53
N ILE A 509 42.96 7.25 -9.82
CA ILE A 509 42.92 7.26 -8.36
C ILE A 509 41.56 6.74 -7.86
N MET A 510 40.47 7.14 -8.52
CA MET A 510 39.14 6.62 -8.22
C MET A 510 39.06 5.10 -8.52
N ALA A 511 39.72 4.64 -9.58
CA ALA A 511 39.82 3.22 -9.94
C ALA A 511 40.53 2.41 -8.84
N GLU A 512 41.63 2.92 -8.30
CA GLU A 512 42.34 2.26 -7.18
C GLU A 512 41.49 2.17 -5.91
N ILE A 513 40.68 3.19 -5.62
CA ILE A 513 39.71 3.15 -4.52
C ILE A 513 38.66 2.07 -4.79
N MET A 514 38.09 2.02 -6.00
CA MET A 514 37.10 1.02 -6.39
C MET A 514 37.63 -0.41 -6.32
N LYS A 515 38.87 -0.64 -6.77
CA LYS A 515 39.54 -1.94 -6.64
C LYS A 515 39.67 -2.36 -5.18
N LEU A 516 40.10 -1.47 -4.30
CA LEU A 516 40.21 -1.75 -2.87
C LEU A 516 38.85 -2.08 -2.24
N VAL A 517 37.79 -1.35 -2.62
CA VAL A 517 36.42 -1.63 -2.18
C VAL A 517 35.98 -3.02 -2.63
N PHE A 518 36.20 -3.34 -3.90
CA PHE A 518 35.83 -4.63 -4.46
C PHE A 518 36.59 -5.80 -3.83
N GLU A 519 37.89 -5.64 -3.59
CA GLU A 519 38.68 -6.62 -2.85
C GLU A 519 38.18 -6.82 -1.43
N THR A 520 37.71 -5.74 -0.78
CA THR A 520 37.12 -5.81 0.56
C THR A 520 35.79 -6.54 0.54
N ILE A 521 34.96 -6.33 -0.50
CA ILE A 521 33.73 -7.09 -0.75
C ILE A 521 34.05 -8.58 -0.95
N LYS A 522 35.01 -8.91 -1.81
CA LYS A 522 35.47 -10.30 -2.04
C LYS A 522 35.96 -10.95 -0.75
N ALA A 523 36.75 -10.23 0.06
CA ALA A 523 37.24 -10.72 1.34
C ALA A 523 36.10 -10.94 2.35
N ALA A 524 35.14 -10.01 2.42
CA ALA A 524 33.97 -10.11 3.29
C ALA A 524 33.07 -11.30 2.95
N LYS A 525 32.91 -11.65 1.66
CA LYS A 525 32.14 -12.84 1.23
C LYS A 525 32.73 -14.17 1.71
N LYS A 526 34.05 -14.24 1.88
CA LYS A 526 34.75 -15.46 2.33
C LYS A 526 34.71 -15.64 3.86
N GLN A 527 34.05 -14.73 4.59
CA GLN A 527 34.10 -14.67 6.05
C GLN A 527 32.68 -14.68 6.64
N GLU A 528 32.56 -14.98 7.93
CA GLU A 528 31.27 -14.91 8.63
C GLU A 528 30.67 -13.49 8.56
N MET A 529 29.33 -13.43 8.52
CA MET A 529 28.60 -12.18 8.28
C MET A 529 28.90 -11.10 9.35
N ASP A 530 29.02 -11.50 10.61
CA ASP A 530 29.32 -10.57 11.72
C ASP A 530 30.82 -10.21 11.85
N ARG A 531 31.72 -10.79 11.04
CA ARG A 531 33.16 -10.52 11.11
C ARG A 531 33.51 -9.23 10.37
N VAL A 532 34.12 -8.26 11.05
CA VAL A 532 34.57 -7.00 10.42
C VAL A 532 35.80 -7.23 9.54
N ILE A 533 35.82 -6.67 8.34
CA ILE A 533 36.98 -6.73 7.43
C ILE A 533 37.49 -5.34 7.20
N VAL A 534 38.81 -5.14 7.33
CA VAL A 534 39.47 -3.86 7.09
C VAL A 534 40.58 -4.08 6.08
N LYS A 535 40.46 -3.47 4.91
CA LYS A 535 41.60 -3.33 4.00
C LYS A 535 42.09 -1.88 4.01
N TYR A 536 43.40 -1.68 3.90
CA TYR A 536 43.93 -0.35 3.64
C TYR A 536 45.00 -0.37 2.55
N LYS A 537 45.16 0.76 1.87
CA LYS A 537 46.13 0.93 0.77
C LYS A 537 46.64 2.36 0.70
N HIS A 538 47.94 2.52 0.48
CA HIS A 538 48.51 3.80 0.09
C HIS A 538 48.38 4.03 -1.41
N ILE A 539 47.86 5.20 -1.80
CA ILE A 539 47.69 5.58 -3.20
C ILE A 539 48.85 6.46 -3.63
N ARG A 540 49.52 6.08 -4.72
CA ARG A 540 50.61 6.85 -5.32
C ARG A 540 50.07 7.94 -6.25
N HIS A 541 50.79 9.05 -6.32
CA HIS A 541 50.55 10.07 -7.34
C HIS A 541 51.02 9.55 -8.71
N GLU A 542 50.30 9.87 -9.80
CA GLU A 542 50.65 9.38 -11.14
C GLU A 542 52.00 9.91 -11.64
N LEU A 543 52.38 11.13 -11.23
CA LEU A 543 53.57 11.84 -11.73
C LEU A 543 54.68 12.00 -10.69
N LYS A 544 54.41 11.69 -9.43
CA LYS A 544 55.36 11.82 -8.32
C LYS A 544 55.43 10.47 -7.65
N ASN A 545 56.63 9.93 -7.42
CA ASN A 545 56.80 8.60 -6.79
C ASN A 545 56.53 8.65 -5.27
N GLU A 546 55.49 9.38 -4.87
CA GLU A 546 55.11 9.69 -3.50
C GLU A 546 53.67 9.22 -3.26
N PHE A 547 53.40 8.77 -2.04
CA PHE A 547 52.05 8.40 -1.62
C PHE A 547 51.28 9.64 -1.16
N ILE A 548 50.12 9.88 -1.77
CA ILE A 548 49.33 11.11 -1.62
C ILE A 548 48.14 10.97 -0.68
N LYS A 549 47.69 9.74 -0.43
CA LYS A 549 46.59 9.44 0.50
C LYS A 549 46.60 7.99 0.92
N THR A 550 46.00 7.73 2.08
CA THR A 550 45.78 6.37 2.59
C THR A 550 44.29 6.09 2.62
N ILE A 551 43.87 5.00 1.99
CA ILE A 551 42.48 4.59 1.92
C ILE A 551 42.27 3.42 2.86
N PHE A 552 41.24 3.48 3.69
CA PHE A 552 40.73 2.34 4.45
C PHE A 552 39.33 2.01 3.94
N VAL A 553 39.05 0.72 3.78
CA VAL A 553 37.71 0.20 3.52
C VAL A 553 37.35 -0.77 4.63
N ILE A 554 36.27 -0.47 5.35
CA ILE A 554 35.82 -1.21 6.52
C ILE A 554 34.45 -1.81 6.24
N SER A 555 34.35 -3.15 6.22
CA SER A 555 33.11 -3.89 6.05
C SER A 555 32.53 -4.32 7.40
N TYR A 556 31.27 -3.97 7.68
CA TYR A 556 30.59 -4.29 8.94
C TYR A 556 29.06 -4.41 8.78
N VAL A 557 28.38 -5.04 9.75
CA VAL A 557 26.91 -5.23 9.73
C VAL A 557 26.23 -4.45 10.86
N LYS A 558 26.76 -4.54 12.09
CA LYS A 558 26.09 -4.02 13.30
C LYS A 558 26.87 -2.92 14.04
N GLU A 559 28.16 -2.71 13.75
CA GLU A 559 28.93 -1.67 14.45
C GLU A 559 28.47 -0.25 14.13
N LYS A 560 27.64 0.29 15.04
CA LYS A 560 27.32 1.72 15.08
C LYS A 560 28.48 2.46 15.75
N LYS A 561 28.86 3.62 15.19
CA LYS A 561 29.89 4.57 15.69
C LYS A 561 31.35 4.34 15.25
N ILE A 562 31.63 3.57 14.19
CA ILE A 562 33.00 3.44 13.66
C ILE A 562 33.61 4.81 13.33
N ILE A 563 32.89 5.65 12.58
CA ILE A 563 33.39 6.98 12.15
C ILE A 563 33.80 7.86 13.33
N SER A 564 32.97 8.00 14.36
CA SER A 564 33.31 8.84 15.50
C SER A 564 34.50 8.31 16.30
N LYS A 565 34.76 7.00 16.26
CA LYS A 565 35.98 6.41 16.84
C LYS A 565 37.22 6.71 16.01
N PHE A 566 37.11 6.74 14.68
CA PHE A 566 38.21 7.21 13.84
C PHE A 566 38.48 8.70 14.11
N ILE A 567 37.48 9.56 14.01
CA ILE A 567 37.64 11.01 14.18
C ILE A 567 38.22 11.36 15.56
N ASN A 568 37.78 10.71 16.64
CA ASN A 568 38.27 11.00 17.99
C ASN A 568 39.74 10.61 18.24
N ASN A 569 40.32 9.73 17.42
CA ASN A 569 41.72 9.28 17.58
C ASN A 569 42.65 9.85 16.50
N LEU A 570 42.10 10.64 15.56
CA LEU A 570 42.80 11.22 14.42
C LEU A 570 42.86 12.74 14.57
N HIS A 571 43.76 13.21 15.44
CA HIS A 571 44.09 14.64 15.52
C HIS A 571 45.05 14.99 14.36
N ASP A 572 44.84 16.15 13.73
CA ASP A 572 45.68 16.68 12.64
C ASP A 572 45.74 15.80 11.36
N ILE A 573 44.69 15.02 11.11
CA ILE A 573 44.53 14.22 9.88
C ILE A 573 43.27 14.66 9.15
N GLU A 574 43.43 15.05 7.89
CA GLU A 574 42.31 15.35 7.01
C GLU A 574 41.60 14.05 6.63
N VAL A 575 40.28 14.03 6.80
CA VAL A 575 39.43 12.87 6.51
C VAL A 575 38.32 13.23 5.54
N TYR A 576 38.23 12.46 4.45
CA TYR A 576 37.02 12.32 3.65
C TYR A 576 36.45 10.92 3.87
N PHE A 577 35.13 10.78 3.95
CA PHE A 577 34.51 9.47 4.04
C PHE A 577 33.23 9.38 3.22
N THR A 578 32.97 8.20 2.69
CA THR A 578 31.67 7.83 2.14
C THR A 578 31.32 6.41 2.57
N ARG A 579 30.05 6.04 2.46
CA ARG A 579 29.55 4.73 2.87
C ARG A 579 28.63 4.18 1.79
N ILE A 580 28.84 2.92 1.46
CA ILE A 580 27.97 2.17 0.56
C ILE A 580 27.37 0.98 1.32
N GLU A 581 26.22 0.50 0.87
CA GLU A 581 25.57 -0.70 1.39
C GLU A 581 25.45 -1.73 0.28
N TRP A 582 26.12 -2.88 0.42
CA TRP A 582 26.12 -3.91 -0.61
C TRP A 582 25.98 -5.29 0.02
N GLU A 583 25.00 -6.09 -0.44
CA GLU A 583 24.74 -7.44 0.06
C GLU A 583 24.61 -7.52 1.60
N GLN A 584 23.76 -6.67 2.19
CA GLN A 584 23.48 -6.62 3.64
C GLN A 584 24.67 -6.21 4.53
N ARG A 585 25.75 -5.68 3.94
CA ARG A 585 26.92 -5.16 4.66
C ARG A 585 27.16 -3.70 4.30
N PHE A 586 27.60 -2.91 5.28
CA PHE A 586 28.09 -1.56 5.06
C PHE A 586 29.59 -1.59 4.76
N TYR A 587 30.02 -0.80 3.78
CA TYR A 587 31.42 -0.55 3.49
C TYR A 587 31.70 0.93 3.68
N LEU A 588 32.44 1.24 4.74
CA LEU A 588 32.90 2.60 5.03
C LEU A 588 34.25 2.82 4.35
N ILE A 589 34.28 3.77 3.42
CA ILE A 589 35.49 4.18 2.70
C ILE A 589 36.01 5.44 3.38
N LEU A 590 37.18 5.35 3.99
CA LEU A 590 37.87 6.44 4.66
C LEU A 590 39.10 6.81 3.85
N ILE A 591 39.28 8.10 3.61
CA ILE A 591 40.37 8.65 2.84
C ILE A 591 41.11 9.63 3.74
N PHE A 592 42.33 9.29 4.10
CA PHE A 592 43.16 10.07 5.00
C PHE A 592 44.32 10.74 4.28
N LYS A 593 44.57 11.98 4.69
CA LYS A 593 45.76 12.76 4.33
C LYS A 593 46.33 13.44 5.57
N LYS A 594 47.65 13.54 5.63
CA LYS A 594 48.37 14.37 6.61
C LYS A 594 49.37 15.21 5.82
N ASP A 595 49.29 16.53 5.93
CA ASP A 595 50.14 17.47 5.18
C ASP A 595 50.15 17.21 3.65
N ASN A 596 48.99 16.91 3.06
CA ASN A 596 48.81 16.50 1.66
C ASN A 596 49.54 15.21 1.23
N GLN A 597 50.01 14.40 2.18
CA GLN A 597 50.62 13.10 1.95
C GLN A 597 49.82 11.95 2.57
N ALA A 598 50.17 10.73 2.22
CA ALA A 598 49.66 9.54 2.90
C ALA A 598 50.05 9.51 4.38
N LEU A 599 49.30 8.75 5.17
CA LEU A 599 49.61 8.57 6.58
C LEU A 599 50.96 7.86 6.73
N PRO A 600 51.83 8.34 7.63
CA PRO A 600 53.06 7.63 7.94
C PRO A 600 52.76 6.35 8.73
N GLU A 601 53.69 5.39 8.69
CA GLU A 601 53.54 4.05 9.25
C GLU A 601 53.24 4.03 10.76
N ASP A 602 53.75 5.00 11.50
CA ASP A 602 53.47 5.20 12.93
C ASP A 602 52.00 5.55 13.17
N GLU A 603 51.39 6.39 12.34
CA GLU A 603 49.96 6.72 12.41
C GLU A 603 49.08 5.52 12.02
N ILE A 604 49.50 4.70 11.05
CA ILE A 604 48.78 3.47 10.71
C ILE A 604 48.82 2.49 11.87
N LYS A 605 49.99 2.30 12.49
CA LYS A 605 50.14 1.45 13.68
C LYS A 605 49.29 1.95 14.84
N LYS A 606 49.19 3.27 15.01
CA LYS A 606 48.31 3.90 15.99
C LYS A 606 46.84 3.62 15.69
N ILE A 607 46.39 3.82 14.46
CA ILE A 607 45.02 3.46 14.02
C ILE A 607 44.74 1.99 14.28
N LYS A 608 45.67 1.11 13.94
CA LYS A 608 45.53 -0.34 14.16
C LYS A 608 45.35 -0.66 15.64
N THR A 609 46.23 -0.15 16.49
CA THR A 609 46.27 -0.50 17.91
C THR A 609 45.16 0.18 18.71
N GLU A 610 44.91 1.47 18.46
CA GLU A 610 44.00 2.30 19.27
C GLU A 610 42.56 2.28 18.76
N VAL A 611 42.37 2.06 17.44
CA VAL A 611 41.04 2.09 16.81
C VAL A 611 40.59 0.69 16.40
N LEU A 612 41.37 -0.01 15.58
CA LEU A 612 40.93 -1.29 15.00
C LEU A 612 40.92 -2.42 16.05
N ASP A 613 42.04 -2.69 16.70
CA ASP A 613 42.18 -3.82 17.64
C ASP A 613 41.33 -3.61 18.92
N LYS A 614 41.22 -2.35 19.37
CA LYS A 614 40.49 -2.01 20.60
C LYS A 614 38.97 -2.02 20.42
N PHE A 615 38.46 -1.61 19.26
CA PHE A 615 37.03 -1.42 19.04
C PHE A 615 36.39 -2.44 18.10
N LEU A 616 37.17 -3.09 17.24
CA LEU A 616 36.69 -4.10 16.29
C LEU A 616 37.31 -5.45 16.68
N LYS A 617 36.86 -6.01 17.81
CA LYS A 617 37.49 -7.16 18.50
C LYS A 617 37.66 -8.44 17.65
N ASN A 618 37.06 -8.50 16.46
CA ASN A 618 37.15 -9.61 15.50
C ASN A 618 37.56 -9.15 14.07
N ALA A 619 38.16 -7.97 13.93
CA ALA A 619 38.52 -7.43 12.63
C ALA A 619 39.65 -8.22 11.96
N LEU A 620 39.45 -8.61 10.70
CA LEU A 620 40.54 -9.06 9.82
C LEU A 620 41.13 -7.84 9.11
N ILE A 621 42.35 -7.46 9.48
CA ILE A 621 43.06 -6.29 8.93
C ILE A 621 44.07 -6.74 7.89
N ILE A 622 43.95 -6.24 6.67
CA ILE A 622 44.78 -6.63 5.51
C ILE A 622 45.41 -5.38 4.92
N ASP A 623 46.74 -5.36 4.85
CA ASP A 623 47.48 -4.36 4.07
C ASP A 623 47.46 -4.75 2.58
N ALA A 624 46.83 -3.93 1.76
CA ALA A 624 46.70 -4.13 0.31
C ALA A 624 47.73 -3.29 -0.48
N THR A 625 48.72 -2.69 0.18
CA THR A 625 49.72 -1.82 -0.46
C THR A 625 50.68 -2.59 -1.37
N GLN A 626 50.90 -3.89 -1.11
CA GLN A 626 51.80 -4.75 -1.88
C GLN A 626 51.10 -5.89 -2.64
N GLN A 627 49.77 -6.00 -2.59
CA GLN A 627 49.04 -7.01 -3.36
C GLN A 627 49.02 -6.61 -4.84
N SER A 628 49.84 -7.28 -5.67
CA SER A 628 49.72 -7.23 -7.12
C SER A 628 48.39 -7.87 -7.54
N VAL A 629 47.83 -7.35 -8.64
CA VAL A 629 46.59 -7.81 -9.25
C VAL A 629 46.82 -9.17 -9.90
N ASP A 630 47.01 -10.22 -9.10
CA ASP A 630 47.14 -11.61 -9.56
C ASP A 630 46.41 -12.54 -8.56
N GLU A 631 45.10 -12.36 -8.43
CA GLU A 631 44.21 -13.49 -8.14
C GLU A 631 43.07 -13.41 -9.15
N GLU A 632 43.19 -14.30 -10.14
CA GLU A 632 42.36 -14.55 -11.32
C GLU A 632 40.91 -14.06 -11.24
N CYS A 633 40.51 -13.36 -12.30
CA CYS A 633 39.12 -13.07 -12.65
C CYS A 633 38.70 -14.00 -13.79
#